data_AF-A0A0W0VL76-F1
#
_entry.id   AF-A0A0W0VL76-F1
#
_cell.length_a   1.000
_cell.length_b   1.000
_cell.length_c   1.000
_cell.angle_alpha   90.00
_cell.angle_beta   90.00
_cell.angle_gamma   90.00
#
_symmetry.space_group_name_H-M   'P 1'
#
loop_
_entity.id
_entity.type
_entity.pdbx_description
1 polymer ?
#
loop_
_entity_poly.entity_id
_entity_poly.type
_entity_poly.pdbx_seq_one_letter_code
_entity_poly.pdbx_strand_id
1 'polypeptide(L)'
;MDIHKLLKRQMKNLQLNFDIRPENNEKWHEFISRVNKAYIDADQEHYLNERSIDISSKELMALNQKLENAQRIAKMGYWYYQGDNDYTVWSKELFSLFDLNPNEKPPNYNQFLF
;
A
#
# COMPACT_ATOMS: atom_id res chain seq x y z
N MET A 1 -1.85 -16.36 27.94
CA MET A 1 -1.83 -15.09 27.18
C MET A 1 -0.45 -14.98 26.56
N ASP A 2 -0.33 -14.98 25.23
CA ASP A 2 0.97 -14.97 24.58
C ASP A 2 1.58 -13.56 24.57
N ILE A 3 2.67 -13.40 25.30
CA ILE A 3 3.39 -12.12 25.39
C ILE A 3 4.21 -11.90 24.12
N HIS A 4 4.12 -10.69 23.56
CA HIS A 4 4.84 -10.27 22.37
C HIS A 4 6.37 -10.42 22.53
N LYS A 5 7.07 -10.86 21.46
CA LYS A 5 8.52 -11.15 21.47
C LYS A 5 9.37 -9.95 21.89
N LEU A 6 8.95 -8.74 21.51
CA LEU A 6 9.65 -7.50 21.87
C LEU A 6 9.58 -7.24 23.39
N LEU A 7 8.43 -7.49 24.01
CA LEU A 7 8.24 -7.34 25.45
C LEU A 7 9.08 -8.38 26.22
N LYS A 8 9.12 -9.62 25.74
CA LYS A 8 10.02 -10.68 26.27
C LYS A 8 11.49 -10.23 26.24
N ARG A 9 11.93 -9.64 25.13
CA ARG A 9 13.29 -9.11 24.99
C ARG A 9 13.57 -7.95 25.94
N GLN A 10 12.63 -6.99 26.06
CA GLN A 10 12.78 -5.84 26.97
C GLN A 10 12.88 -6.30 28.44
N MET A 11 12.08 -7.27 28.85
CA MET A 11 12.12 -7.81 30.22
C MET A 11 13.41 -8.57 30.53
N LYS A 12 13.88 -9.42 29.59
CA LYS A 12 15.18 -10.09 29.73
C LYS A 12 16.33 -9.10 29.92
N ASN A 13 16.33 -8.01 29.15
CA ASN A 13 17.38 -6.99 29.22
C ASN A 13 17.40 -6.23 30.55
N LEU A 14 16.25 -6.12 31.22
CA LEU A 14 16.12 -5.47 32.53
C LEU A 14 16.20 -6.46 33.70
N GLN A 15 16.42 -7.74 33.42
CA GLN A 15 16.43 -8.83 34.42
C GLN A 15 15.14 -8.88 35.25
N LEU A 16 14.01 -8.53 34.62
CA LEU A 16 12.69 -8.52 35.28
C LEU A 16 11.97 -9.85 35.00
N ASN A 17 11.29 -10.37 36.02
CA ASN A 17 10.43 -11.54 35.91
C ASN A 17 8.97 -11.10 35.63
N PHE A 18 8.24 -11.87 34.83
CA PHE A 18 6.83 -11.63 34.50
C PHE A 18 5.90 -11.78 35.70
N ASP A 19 6.23 -12.70 36.60
CA ASP A 19 5.34 -13.12 37.67
C ASP A 19 5.63 -12.41 39.00
N ILE A 20 6.67 -11.55 39.03
CA ILE A 20 7.15 -10.91 40.25
C ILE A 20 7.18 -9.39 40.03
N ARG A 21 6.44 -8.65 40.86
CA ARG A 21 6.49 -7.18 40.89
C ARG A 21 7.92 -6.74 41.23
N PRO A 22 8.54 -5.83 40.46
CA PRO A 22 9.87 -5.33 40.80
C PRO A 22 9.84 -4.63 42.16
N GLU A 23 10.77 -4.99 43.05
CA GLU A 23 10.92 -4.33 44.37
C GLU A 23 11.55 -2.94 44.25
N ASN A 24 12.24 -2.65 43.15
CA ASN A 24 12.92 -1.39 42.90
C ASN A 24 12.07 -0.48 42.00
N ASN A 25 11.64 0.66 42.55
CA ASN A 25 10.87 1.68 41.83
C ASN A 25 11.61 2.23 40.60
N GLU A 26 12.93 2.41 40.64
CA GLU A 26 13.69 2.94 39.49
C GLU A 26 13.66 1.99 38.29
N LYS A 27 13.86 0.68 38.54
CA LYS A 27 13.77 -0.36 37.49
C LYS A 27 12.38 -0.43 36.87
N TRP A 28 11.34 -0.17 37.66
CA TRP A 28 9.96 -0.08 37.15
C TRP A 28 9.75 1.14 36.26
N HIS A 29 10.21 2.32 36.68
CA HIS A 29 10.11 3.54 35.86
C HIS A 29 10.90 3.39 34.55
N GLU A 30 12.09 2.78 34.59
CA GLU A 30 12.88 2.51 33.39
C GLU A 30 12.16 1.55 32.43
N PHE A 31 11.56 0.48 32.96
CA PHE A 31 10.77 -0.44 32.15
C PHE A 31 9.60 0.26 31.45
N ILE A 32 8.78 1.01 32.20
CA ILE A 32 7.64 1.75 31.65
C ILE A 32 8.10 2.75 30.59
N SER A 33 9.20 3.46 30.81
CA SER A 33 9.78 4.38 29.82
C SER A 33 10.16 3.66 28.52
N ARG A 34 10.78 2.47 28.60
CA ARG A 34 11.14 1.67 27.41
C ARG A 34 9.93 1.10 26.67
N VAL A 35 8.89 0.70 27.39
CA VAL A 35 7.63 0.23 26.77
C VAL A 35 6.90 1.38 26.10
N ASN A 36 6.76 2.51 26.80
CA ASN A 36 6.13 3.72 26.25
C ASN A 36 6.84 4.20 24.99
N LYS A 37 8.18 4.24 25.00
CA LYS A 37 8.96 4.55 23.80
C LYS A 37 8.67 3.59 22.65
N ALA A 38 8.63 2.29 22.91
CA ALA A 38 8.34 1.30 21.87
C ALA A 38 6.93 1.46 21.27
N TYR A 39 5.95 1.89 22.06
CA TYR A 39 4.61 2.21 21.55
C TYR A 39 4.61 3.47 20.71
N ILE A 40 5.24 4.55 21.19
CA ILE A 40 5.36 5.79 20.41
C ILE A 40 6.05 5.54 19.07
N ASP A 41 7.16 4.80 19.07
CA ASP A 41 7.91 4.48 17.85
C ASP A 41 7.04 3.66 16.87
N ALA A 42 6.27 2.69 17.37
CA ALA A 42 5.37 1.88 16.55
C ALA A 42 4.20 2.68 15.97
N ASP A 43 3.58 3.56 16.77
CA ASP A 43 2.48 4.43 16.34
C ASP A 43 2.98 5.44 15.28
N GLN A 44 4.18 5.99 15.47
CA GLN A 44 4.81 6.87 14.50
C GLN A 44 5.11 6.15 13.18
N GLU A 45 5.68 4.95 13.24
CA GLU A 45 5.95 4.14 12.05
C GLU A 45 4.66 3.85 11.27
N HIS A 46 3.60 3.45 11.98
CA HIS A 46 2.29 3.21 11.37
C HIS A 46 1.73 4.47 10.69
N TYR A 47 1.73 5.60 11.39
CA TYR A 47 1.26 6.87 10.86
C TYR A 47 2.04 7.30 9.61
N LEU A 48 3.37 7.19 9.64
CA LEU A 48 4.22 7.54 8.49
C LEU A 48 3.96 6.62 7.30
N ASN A 49 3.80 5.32 7.54
CA ASN A 49 3.48 4.35 6.48
C ASN A 49 2.12 4.66 5.83
N GLU A 50 1.07 4.86 6.63
CA GLU A 50 -0.25 5.24 6.12
C GLU A 50 -0.19 6.54 5.34
N ARG A 51 0.52 7.54 5.87
CA ARG A 51 0.66 8.83 5.20
C ARG A 51 1.41 8.70 3.87
N SER A 52 2.46 7.88 3.82
CA SER A 52 3.20 7.62 2.58
C SER A 52 2.32 6.94 1.54
N ILE A 53 1.49 5.96 1.95
CA ILE A 53 0.57 5.27 1.04
C ILE A 53 -0.45 6.27 0.45
N ASP A 54 -1.03 7.15 1.28
CA ASP A 54 -1.97 8.18 0.82
C ASP A 54 -1.32 9.14 -0.19
N ILE A 55 -0.09 9.59 0.08
CA ILE A 55 0.65 10.48 -0.83
C ILE A 55 0.95 9.76 -2.15
N SER A 56 1.52 8.56 -2.11
CA SER A 56 1.84 7.80 -3.32
C SER A 56 0.59 7.47 -4.14
N SER A 57 -0.53 7.14 -3.49
CA SER A 57 -1.81 6.92 -4.16
C SER A 57 -2.28 8.18 -4.91
N LYS A 58 -2.23 9.35 -4.26
CA LYS A 58 -2.59 10.64 -4.89
C LYS A 58 -1.68 10.99 -6.06
N GLU A 59 -0.39 10.77 -5.93
CA GLU A 59 0.57 11.01 -7.01
C GLU A 59 0.32 10.09 -8.22
N LEU A 60 0.06 8.81 -7.97
CA LEU A 60 -0.30 7.84 -9.02
C LEU A 60 -1.61 8.23 -9.71
N MET A 61 -2.63 8.65 -8.96
CA MET A 61 -3.89 9.14 -9.53
C MET A 61 -3.66 10.38 -10.41
N ALA A 62 -2.87 11.35 -9.94
CA ALA A 62 -2.55 12.56 -10.70
C ALA A 62 -1.74 12.25 -11.96
N LEU A 63 -0.80 11.31 -11.89
CA LEU A 63 -0.02 10.88 -13.05
C LEU A 63 -0.89 10.13 -14.07
N ASN A 64 -1.77 9.24 -13.63
CA ASN A 64 -2.73 8.57 -14.50
C ASN A 64 -3.65 9.57 -15.20
N GLN A 65 -4.17 10.58 -14.50
CA GLN A 65 -4.96 11.64 -15.13
C GLN A 65 -4.18 12.44 -16.19
N LYS A 66 -2.91 12.77 -15.91
CA LYS A 66 -2.04 13.43 -16.89
C LYS A 66 -1.79 12.56 -18.12
N LEU A 67 -1.57 11.26 -17.92
CA LEU A 67 -1.39 10.29 -19.01
C LEU A 67 -2.66 10.16 -19.86
N GLU A 68 -3.82 10.01 -19.23
CA GLU A 68 -5.12 9.96 -19.92
C GLU A 68 -5.36 11.23 -20.75
N ASN A 69 -5.06 12.39 -20.19
CA ASN A 69 -5.19 13.66 -20.92
C ASN A 69 -4.20 13.77 -22.08
N ALA A 70 -2.95 13.36 -21.90
CA ALA A 70 -1.94 13.37 -22.96
C ALA A 70 -2.34 12.44 -24.11
N GLN A 71 -2.82 11.23 -23.80
CA GLN A 71 -3.38 10.28 -24.78
C GLN A 71 -4.54 10.90 -25.57
N ARG A 72 -5.48 11.56 -24.87
CA ARG A 72 -6.63 12.23 -25.51
C ARG A 72 -6.24 13.37 -26.45
N ILE A 73 -5.30 14.21 -26.01
CA ILE A 73 -4.83 15.35 -26.82
C ILE A 73 -4.09 14.85 -28.06
N ALA A 74 -3.21 13.88 -27.88
CA ALA A 74 -2.40 13.33 -28.97
C ALA A 74 -3.15 12.28 -29.82
N LYS A 75 -4.40 11.98 -29.47
CA LYS A 75 -5.25 10.98 -30.15
C LYS A 75 -4.54 9.63 -30.30
N MET A 76 -3.91 9.19 -29.22
CA MET A 76 -3.21 7.91 -29.12
C MET A 76 -3.71 7.11 -27.93
N GLY A 77 -3.69 5.80 -28.06
CA GLY A 77 -3.99 4.88 -26.96
C GLY A 77 -3.01 3.73 -26.92
N TYR A 78 -3.10 2.92 -25.87
CA TYR A 78 -2.36 1.66 -25.78
C TYR A 78 -3.35 0.52 -25.73
N TRP A 79 -2.91 -0.63 -26.24
CA TRP A 79 -3.58 -1.90 -26.06
C TRP A 79 -2.53 -2.95 -25.73
N TYR A 80 -2.95 -4.01 -25.07
CA TYR A 80 -2.16 -5.23 -24.96
C TYR A 80 -3.06 -6.45 -25.00
N TYR A 81 -2.50 -7.56 -25.45
CA TYR A 81 -3.20 -8.82 -25.61
C TYR A 81 -2.37 -9.94 -24.98
N GLN A 82 -3.01 -10.78 -24.19
CA GLN A 82 -2.43 -11.98 -23.60
C GLN A 82 -3.13 -13.22 -24.18
N GLY A 83 -2.39 -13.97 -25.00
CA GLY A 83 -2.92 -15.05 -25.84
C GLY A 83 -3.46 -16.27 -25.09
N ASP A 84 -2.96 -16.53 -23.88
CA ASP A 84 -3.33 -17.74 -23.13
C ASP A 84 -4.81 -17.77 -22.74
N ASN A 85 -5.41 -16.59 -22.47
CA ASN A 85 -6.78 -16.47 -21.95
C ASN A 85 -7.67 -15.55 -22.81
N ASP A 86 -7.27 -15.23 -24.04
CA ASP A 86 -7.93 -14.23 -24.90
C ASP A 86 -8.21 -12.90 -24.16
N TYR A 87 -7.22 -12.43 -23.40
CA TYR A 87 -7.36 -11.25 -22.56
C TYR A 87 -6.80 -10.03 -23.27
N THR A 88 -7.68 -9.09 -23.61
CA THR A 88 -7.31 -7.80 -24.20
C THR A 88 -7.56 -6.67 -23.19
N VAL A 89 -6.69 -5.67 -23.20
CA VAL A 89 -6.90 -4.42 -22.48
C VAL A 89 -6.65 -3.25 -23.40
N TRP A 90 -7.54 -2.28 -23.33
CA TRP A 90 -7.47 -1.03 -24.07
C TRP A 90 -7.41 0.14 -23.08
N SER A 91 -6.64 1.17 -23.44
CA SER A 91 -6.74 2.44 -22.75
C SER A 91 -8.10 3.08 -22.98
N LYS A 92 -8.55 3.93 -22.05
CA LYS A 92 -9.84 4.66 -22.17
C LYS A 92 -9.93 5.47 -23.46
N GLU A 93 -8.80 6.00 -23.96
CA GLU A 93 -8.79 6.77 -25.20
C GLU A 93 -9.07 5.89 -26.42
N LEU A 94 -8.63 4.62 -26.46
CA LEU A 94 -8.98 3.75 -27.61
C LEU A 94 -10.50 3.56 -27.71
N PHE A 95 -11.21 3.36 -26.60
CA PHE A 95 -12.67 3.32 -26.64
C PHE A 95 -13.25 4.62 -27.23
N SER A 96 -12.73 5.77 -26.80
CA SER A 96 -13.18 7.06 -27.35
C SER A 96 -12.82 7.28 -28.82
N LEU A 97 -11.70 6.73 -29.31
CA LEU A 97 -11.28 6.88 -30.71
C LEU A 97 -12.10 6.01 -31.67
N PHE A 98 -12.62 4.88 -31.18
CA PHE A 98 -13.44 3.94 -31.95
C PHE A 98 -14.94 4.06 -31.63
N ASP A 99 -15.35 5.10 -30.91
CA ASP A 99 -16.75 5.34 -30.49
C ASP A 99 -17.39 4.15 -29.76
N LEU A 100 -16.59 3.44 -28.95
CA LEU A 100 -17.01 2.32 -28.13
C LEU A 100 -17.25 2.74 -26.67
N ASN A 101 -18.11 2.00 -25.98
CA ASN A 101 -18.40 2.23 -24.57
C ASN A 101 -17.26 1.68 -23.68
N PRO A 102 -16.57 2.51 -22.87
CA PRO A 102 -15.47 2.06 -22.02
C PRO A 102 -15.90 1.16 -20.84
N ASN A 103 -17.21 1.03 -20.59
CA ASN A 103 -17.76 0.09 -19.60
C ASN A 103 -18.01 -1.31 -20.19
N GLU A 104 -17.88 -1.46 -21.50
CA GLU A 104 -17.98 -2.75 -22.18
C GLU A 104 -16.60 -3.42 -22.27
N LYS A 105 -16.60 -4.72 -22.56
CA LYS A 105 -15.34 -5.43 -22.77
C LYS A 105 -14.64 -4.88 -24.02
N PRO A 106 -13.31 -4.71 -23.98
CA PRO A 106 -12.57 -4.36 -25.17
C PRO A 106 -12.75 -5.47 -26.22
N PRO A 107 -12.71 -5.12 -27.52
CA PRO A 107 -12.69 -6.11 -28.60
C PRO A 107 -11.58 -7.15 -28.36
N ASN A 108 -11.87 -8.41 -28.63
CA ASN A 108 -10.82 -9.43 -28.62
C ASN A 108 -9.85 -9.22 -29.79
N TYR A 109 -8.74 -9.96 -29.78
CA TYR A 109 -7.68 -9.79 -30.79
C TYR A 109 -8.21 -9.84 -32.22
N ASN A 110 -9.12 -10.77 -32.52
CA ASN A 110 -9.68 -10.94 -33.85
C ASN A 110 -10.63 -9.79 -34.25
N GLN A 111 -11.46 -9.30 -33.31
CA GLN A 111 -12.38 -8.19 -33.56
C GLN A 111 -11.68 -6.84 -33.78
N PHE A 112 -10.44 -6.69 -33.31
CA PHE A 112 -9.69 -5.46 -33.45
C PHE A 112 -8.86 -5.41 -34.73
N LEU A 113 -8.23 -6.52 -35.10
CA LEU A 113 -7.31 -6.58 -36.24
C LEU A 113 -7.99 -6.95 -37.57
N PHE A 114 -9.22 -7.43 -37.53
CA PHE A 114 -10.03 -7.82 -38.69
C PHE A 114 -11.43 -7.24 -38.60
#